data_AF-A0A4P8TKJ4-F1
#
_entry.id   AF-A0A4P8TKJ4-F1
#
_cell.length_a   1.000
_cell.length_b   1.000
_cell.length_c   1.000
_cell.angle_alpha   90.00
_cell.angle_beta   90.00
_cell.angle_gamma   90.00
#
_symmetry.space_group_name_H-M   'P 1'
#
loop_
_entity.id
_entity.type
_entity.pdbx_description
1 polymer ?
#
loop_
_entity_poly.entity_id
_entity_poly.type
_entity_poly.pdbx_seq_one_letter_code
_entity_poly.pdbx_strand_id
1 'polypeptide(L)'
;MSPGSERGWTAAVVEDEDALPSNLPSILLDLDVEVTLVVRTDSRSTALRWVPASEIPRADELTVPLTIVDALTDVLELSPDHRDVLISRIAARPDPDDLAQDLGSAVGLPDIDPPQPRTAVVLARIPEKRMRAAGSLVTATLVPVELSALDDGWSLLQPTTDAETSDELAIIVGTALQAGNLGHRRRRVLLLWRGEGATSGAMVFHRSRMLASMVWSSSWTEPALSGWEVRDEITEEFARLSRDRPVDSARLRALFRSDDVPGDPLTTLVDVLGVPPEAIAALDRTPSAPARETPAPVGFWRYLWALLNGADSSERIPRSWAIGFGALALVVTGVFAVMLALGIAVLATDGTVVDEHGSTIEDRVATAVFAVATLVHLMMSIRFFRLGRRDR
;
A
#
# COMPACT_ATOMS: atom_id res chain seq x y z
N MET A 1 -9.38 -8.89 -3.41
CA MET A 1 -9.51 -9.85 -2.31
C MET A 1 -10.99 -10.12 -2.03
N SER A 2 -11.33 -11.30 -1.50
CA SER A 2 -12.71 -11.68 -1.15
C SER A 2 -12.72 -12.49 0.16
N PRO A 3 -13.70 -12.30 1.06
CA PRO A 3 -13.81 -13.13 2.25
C PRO A 3 -14.02 -14.60 1.86
N GLY A 4 -13.15 -15.48 2.35
CA GLY A 4 -13.17 -16.92 2.13
C GLY A 4 -13.29 -17.67 3.45
N SER A 5 -14.07 -18.74 3.45
CA SER A 5 -14.15 -19.65 4.60
C SER A 5 -13.10 -20.75 4.50
N GLU A 6 -12.61 -21.21 5.65
CA GLU A 6 -11.81 -22.44 5.77
C GLU A 6 -12.50 -23.67 5.13
N ARG A 7 -13.83 -23.60 4.96
CA ARG A 7 -14.67 -24.63 4.35
C ARG A 7 -14.70 -24.57 2.81
N GLY A 8 -14.00 -23.61 2.20
CA GLY A 8 -13.79 -23.56 0.75
C GLY A 8 -14.83 -22.78 -0.07
N TRP A 9 -15.74 -22.05 0.59
CA TRP A 9 -16.65 -21.12 -0.07
C TRP A 9 -16.13 -19.67 0.02
N THR A 10 -16.53 -18.83 -0.94
CA THR A 10 -16.10 -17.42 -1.02
C THR A 10 -17.30 -16.48 -1.07
N ALA A 11 -17.37 -15.50 -0.18
CA ALA A 11 -18.28 -14.37 -0.33
C ALA A 11 -17.57 -13.23 -1.07
N ALA A 12 -18.27 -12.52 -1.93
CA ALA A 12 -17.71 -11.39 -2.67
C ALA A 12 -18.77 -10.34 -2.95
N VAL A 13 -18.40 -9.08 -2.74
CA VAL A 13 -19.12 -7.92 -3.27
C VAL A 13 -18.45 -7.56 -4.58
N VAL A 14 -19.18 -7.60 -5.69
CA VAL A 14 -18.64 -7.39 -7.04
C VAL A 14 -19.55 -6.51 -7.86
N GLU A 15 -18.97 -5.64 -8.68
CA GLU A 15 -19.70 -4.91 -9.73
C GLU A 15 -19.85 -5.75 -11.01
N ASP A 16 -19.11 -6.86 -11.13
CA ASP A 16 -19.11 -7.75 -12.30
C ASP A 16 -19.07 -9.24 -11.87
N GLU A 17 -20.16 -9.96 -12.13
CA GLU A 17 -20.36 -11.38 -11.80
C GLU A 17 -19.38 -12.32 -12.53
N ASP A 18 -18.83 -11.90 -13.68
CA ASP A 18 -17.88 -12.69 -14.48
C ASP A 18 -16.45 -12.68 -13.89
N ALA A 19 -16.18 -11.83 -12.91
CA ALA A 19 -14.86 -11.69 -12.29
C ALA A 19 -14.47 -12.84 -11.34
N LEU A 20 -15.42 -13.73 -11.00
CA LEU A 20 -15.22 -14.79 -10.02
C LEU A 20 -15.06 -16.17 -10.64
N PRO A 21 -14.27 -17.07 -10.00
CA PRO A 21 -14.11 -18.44 -10.48
C PRO A 21 -15.47 -19.15 -10.50
N SER A 22 -15.88 -19.64 -11.66
CA SER A 22 -17.18 -20.33 -11.85
C SER A 22 -17.26 -21.69 -11.15
N ASN A 23 -16.15 -22.15 -10.59
CA ASN A 23 -15.95 -23.50 -10.04
C ASN A 23 -15.94 -23.55 -8.50
N LEU A 24 -16.27 -22.46 -7.81
CA LEU A 24 -16.32 -22.42 -6.34
C LEU A 24 -17.73 -22.06 -5.85
N PRO A 25 -18.22 -22.69 -4.77
CA PRO A 25 -19.40 -22.20 -4.07
C PRO A 25 -19.18 -20.74 -3.64
N SER A 26 -20.13 -19.87 -3.96
CA SER A 26 -19.97 -18.45 -3.74
C SER A 26 -21.25 -17.73 -3.36
N ILE A 27 -21.11 -16.68 -2.55
CA ILE A 27 -22.16 -15.71 -2.25
C ILE A 27 -21.76 -14.39 -2.91
N LEU A 28 -22.55 -13.93 -3.87
CA LEU A 28 -22.29 -12.71 -4.63
C LEU A 28 -23.31 -11.65 -4.23
N LEU A 29 -22.82 -10.44 -4.02
CA LEU A 29 -23.63 -9.24 -3.87
C LEU A 29 -23.24 -8.27 -4.98
N ASP A 30 -24.18 -8.05 -5.90
CA ASP A 30 -24.04 -7.08 -6.99
C ASP A 30 -24.48 -5.68 -6.56
N LEU A 31 -23.70 -4.68 -6.95
CA LEU A 31 -23.86 -3.27 -6.63
C LEU A 31 -24.38 -2.49 -7.84
N ASP A 32 -25.69 -2.49 -8.03
CA ASP A 32 -26.38 -1.60 -8.99
C ASP A 32 -27.56 -0.90 -8.28
N VAL A 33 -28.48 -0.28 -9.03
CA VAL A 33 -29.74 0.30 -8.51
C VAL A 33 -30.58 -0.75 -7.74
N GLU A 34 -30.36 -2.03 -8.01
CA GLU A 34 -30.98 -3.19 -7.35
C GLU A 34 -29.89 -4.09 -6.76
N VAL A 35 -30.06 -4.54 -5.51
CA VAL A 35 -29.19 -5.51 -4.88
C VAL A 35 -29.49 -6.89 -5.43
N THR A 36 -28.47 -7.60 -5.92
CA THR A 36 -28.59 -9.01 -6.32
C THR A 36 -27.77 -9.90 -5.40
N LEU A 37 -28.44 -10.80 -4.69
CA LEU A 37 -27.82 -11.91 -3.96
C LEU A 37 -27.79 -13.14 -4.85
N VAL A 38 -26.61 -13.59 -5.27
CA VAL A 38 -26.42 -14.87 -5.98
C VAL A 38 -25.75 -15.87 -5.05
N VAL A 39 -26.36 -17.04 -4.90
CA VAL A 39 -25.77 -18.17 -4.18
C VAL A 39 -25.47 -19.26 -5.19
N ARG A 40 -24.18 -19.53 -5.39
CA ARG A 40 -23.67 -20.59 -6.25
C ARG A 40 -23.19 -21.76 -5.41
N THR A 41 -23.55 -22.94 -5.86
CA THR A 41 -23.06 -24.25 -5.38
C THR A 41 -22.50 -25.02 -6.57
N ASP A 42 -21.80 -26.12 -6.33
CA ASP A 42 -21.23 -26.99 -7.38
C ASP A 42 -22.23 -27.46 -8.44
N SER A 43 -23.53 -27.43 -8.13
CA SER A 43 -24.59 -27.97 -9.00
C SER A 43 -25.68 -26.96 -9.36
N ARG A 44 -25.78 -25.81 -8.69
CA ARG A 44 -26.90 -24.87 -8.82
C ARG A 44 -26.48 -23.43 -8.53
N SER A 45 -27.06 -22.50 -9.27
CA SER A 45 -27.02 -21.06 -8.99
C SER A 45 -28.44 -20.58 -8.73
N THR A 46 -28.64 -19.85 -7.63
CA THR A 46 -29.94 -19.24 -7.29
C THR A 46 -29.71 -17.75 -7.02
N ALA A 47 -30.56 -16.89 -7.58
CA ALA A 47 -30.45 -15.45 -7.39
C ALA A 47 -31.74 -14.87 -6.80
N LEU A 48 -31.58 -13.86 -5.93
CA LEU A 48 -32.65 -13.01 -5.42
C LEU A 48 -32.26 -11.56 -5.67
N ARG A 49 -33.23 -10.76 -6.12
CA ARG A 49 -33.02 -9.34 -6.37
C ARG A 49 -34.03 -8.49 -5.60
N TRP A 50 -33.59 -7.36 -5.07
CA TRP A 50 -34.45 -6.38 -4.43
C TRP A 50 -33.85 -4.97 -4.50
N VAL A 51 -34.70 -3.95 -4.47
CA VAL A 51 -34.28 -2.57 -4.28
C VAL A 51 -34.17 -2.30 -2.78
N PRO A 52 -33.07 -1.69 -2.27
CA PRO A 52 -32.94 -1.32 -0.86
C PRO A 52 -34.14 -0.50 -0.42
N ALA A 53 -34.76 -0.90 0.69
CA ALA A 53 -35.96 -0.23 1.16
C ALA A 53 -35.61 1.14 1.78
N SER A 54 -35.98 2.24 1.11
CA SER A 54 -35.88 3.59 1.72
C SER A 54 -36.90 3.81 2.84
N GLU A 55 -37.91 2.94 2.95
CA GLU A 55 -38.96 2.95 3.96
C GLU A 55 -39.30 1.52 4.41
N ILE A 56 -39.69 1.36 5.68
CA ILE A 56 -40.02 0.08 6.33
C ILE A 56 -40.96 -0.75 5.42
N PRO A 57 -40.58 -1.98 5.01
CA PRO A 57 -41.41 -2.82 4.16
C PRO A 57 -42.79 -3.07 4.79
N ARG A 58 -43.86 -3.00 4.00
CA ARG A 58 -45.16 -3.53 4.42
C ARG A 58 -45.03 -5.04 4.58
N ALA A 59 -45.59 -5.58 5.66
CA ALA A 59 -45.46 -6.99 6.06
C ALA A 59 -45.90 -8.02 4.97
N ASP A 60 -46.62 -7.57 3.94
CA ASP A 60 -47.21 -8.43 2.91
C ASP A 60 -46.44 -8.46 1.58
N GLU A 61 -45.30 -7.75 1.44
CA GLU A 61 -44.72 -7.48 0.11
C GLU A 61 -43.42 -8.23 -0.26
N LEU A 62 -42.97 -9.25 0.48
CA LEU A 62 -41.92 -10.17 -0.02
C LEU A 62 -41.97 -11.54 0.66
N THR A 63 -42.14 -12.58 -0.15
CA THR A 63 -41.83 -13.95 0.27
C THR A 63 -40.36 -14.20 -0.05
N VAL A 64 -39.50 -14.26 0.97
CA VAL A 64 -38.11 -14.71 0.78
C VAL A 64 -38.16 -16.14 0.23
N PRO A 65 -37.62 -16.40 -0.98
CA PRO A 65 -37.64 -17.75 -1.54
C PRO A 65 -36.86 -18.69 -0.63
N LEU A 66 -37.52 -19.72 -0.10
CA LEU A 66 -36.87 -20.72 0.74
C LEU A 66 -35.68 -21.38 0.04
N THR A 67 -35.70 -21.42 -1.30
CA THR A 67 -34.58 -21.92 -2.12
C THR A 67 -33.28 -21.14 -1.95
N ILE A 68 -33.34 -19.81 -1.71
CA ILE A 68 -32.15 -18.99 -1.42
C ILE A 68 -31.64 -19.25 -0.02
N VAL A 69 -32.56 -19.37 0.94
CA VAL A 69 -32.22 -19.65 2.35
C VAL A 69 -31.61 -21.05 2.47
N ASP A 70 -32.18 -22.04 1.79
CA ASP A 70 -31.64 -23.39 1.71
C ASP A 70 -30.25 -23.37 1.06
N ALA A 71 -30.08 -22.66 -0.06
CA ALA A 71 -28.78 -22.53 -0.70
C ALA A 71 -27.72 -21.85 0.19
N LEU A 72 -28.07 -20.80 0.92
CA LEU A 72 -27.19 -20.17 1.91
C LEU A 72 -26.85 -21.13 3.05
N THR A 73 -27.86 -21.83 3.57
CA THR A 73 -27.67 -22.83 4.64
C THR A 73 -26.71 -23.92 4.19
N ASP A 74 -26.83 -24.37 2.94
CA ASP A 74 -25.98 -25.39 2.35
C ASP A 74 -24.55 -24.88 2.12
N VAL A 75 -24.37 -23.71 1.47
CA VAL A 75 -23.04 -23.12 1.19
C VAL A 75 -22.29 -22.79 2.48
N LEU A 76 -23.00 -22.26 3.48
CA LEU A 76 -22.43 -21.86 4.76
C LEU A 76 -22.37 -23.01 5.78
N GLU A 77 -22.92 -24.18 5.45
CA GLU A 77 -23.06 -25.36 6.31
C GLU A 77 -23.66 -25.02 7.69
N LEU A 78 -24.78 -24.31 7.68
CA LEU A 78 -25.44 -23.83 8.89
C LEU A 78 -26.41 -24.86 9.45
N SER A 79 -26.62 -24.81 10.77
CA SER A 79 -27.70 -25.60 11.36
C SER A 79 -29.06 -25.09 10.87
N PRO A 80 -30.09 -25.96 10.79
CA PRO A 80 -31.44 -25.55 10.40
C PRO A 80 -32.03 -24.40 11.24
N ASP A 81 -31.54 -24.23 12.47
CA ASP A 81 -31.97 -23.17 13.40
C ASP A 81 -31.63 -21.76 12.91
N HIS A 82 -30.66 -21.61 11.99
CA HIS A 82 -30.29 -20.31 11.41
C HIS A 82 -31.25 -19.85 10.29
N ARG A 83 -32.16 -20.71 9.83
CA ARG A 83 -33.07 -20.39 8.71
C ARG A 83 -33.96 -19.19 9.00
N ASP A 84 -34.56 -19.13 10.19
CA ASP A 84 -35.45 -18.03 10.57
C ASP A 84 -34.69 -16.69 10.67
N VAL A 85 -33.42 -16.74 11.10
CA VAL A 85 -32.54 -15.57 11.14
C VAL A 85 -32.24 -15.08 9.73
N LEU A 86 -31.81 -15.98 8.83
CA LEU A 86 -31.54 -15.63 7.42
C LEU A 86 -32.78 -15.06 6.72
N ILE A 87 -33.94 -15.67 6.92
CA ILE A 87 -35.23 -15.18 6.39
C ILE A 87 -35.49 -13.76 6.87
N SER A 88 -35.35 -13.51 8.18
CA SER A 88 -35.58 -12.19 8.75
C SER A 88 -34.63 -11.12 8.21
N ARG A 89 -33.34 -11.45 8.00
CA ARG A 89 -32.34 -10.50 7.49
C ARG A 89 -32.58 -10.15 6.03
N ILE A 90 -32.84 -11.14 5.18
CA ILE A 90 -33.12 -10.91 3.76
C ILE A 90 -34.46 -10.18 3.58
N ALA A 91 -35.48 -10.50 4.40
CA ALA A 91 -36.77 -9.85 4.35
C ALA A 91 -36.72 -8.34 4.67
N ALA A 92 -35.71 -7.89 5.44
CA ALA A 92 -35.52 -6.48 5.78
C ALA A 92 -35.10 -5.62 4.58
N ARG A 93 -34.73 -6.22 3.45
CA ARG A 93 -34.21 -5.53 2.24
C ARG A 93 -33.11 -4.50 2.56
N PRO A 94 -32.10 -4.89 3.35
CA PRO A 94 -30.98 -4.01 3.63
C PRO A 94 -30.28 -3.62 2.32
N ASP A 95 -29.51 -2.54 2.39
CA ASP A 95 -28.50 -2.30 1.37
C ASP A 95 -27.42 -3.42 1.42
N PRO A 96 -26.56 -3.52 0.41
CA PRO A 96 -25.57 -4.59 0.31
C PRO A 96 -24.63 -4.66 1.51
N ASP A 97 -24.17 -3.52 2.02
CA ASP A 97 -23.21 -3.45 3.12
C ASP A 97 -23.87 -3.92 4.42
N ASP A 98 -25.08 -3.44 4.69
CA ASP A 98 -25.90 -3.84 5.84
C ASP A 98 -26.26 -5.33 5.78
N LEU A 99 -26.66 -5.86 4.60
CA LEU A 99 -26.98 -7.28 4.45
C LEU A 99 -25.79 -8.13 4.85
N ALA A 100 -24.63 -7.70 4.38
CA ALA A 100 -23.47 -8.54 4.38
C ALA A 100 -22.76 -8.47 5.75
N GLN A 101 -22.84 -7.34 6.44
CA GLN A 101 -22.58 -7.22 7.87
C GLN A 101 -23.57 -8.05 8.71
N ASP A 102 -24.87 -8.01 8.40
CA ASP A 102 -25.89 -8.79 9.10
C ASP A 102 -25.69 -10.29 8.93
N LEU A 103 -25.35 -10.75 7.73
CA LEU A 103 -24.96 -12.13 7.48
C LEU A 103 -23.67 -12.47 8.23
N GLY A 104 -22.64 -11.60 8.19
CA GLY A 104 -21.42 -11.75 8.98
C GLY A 104 -21.69 -11.99 10.46
N SER A 105 -22.49 -11.13 11.09
CA SER A 105 -22.82 -11.22 12.51
C SER A 105 -23.72 -12.43 12.85
N ALA A 106 -24.66 -12.80 11.98
CA ALA A 106 -25.64 -13.84 12.25
C ALA A 106 -25.05 -15.25 12.14
N VAL A 107 -24.14 -15.45 11.19
CA VAL A 107 -23.64 -16.79 10.83
C VAL A 107 -22.12 -16.90 10.93
N GLY A 108 -21.47 -15.88 11.49
CA GLY A 108 -20.03 -15.86 11.74
C GLY A 108 -19.22 -15.81 10.44
N LEU A 109 -19.72 -15.12 9.41
CA LEU A 109 -18.94 -14.92 8.19
C LEU A 109 -17.77 -14.00 8.49
N PRO A 110 -16.69 -14.13 7.71
CA PRO A 110 -15.63 -13.12 7.69
C PRO A 110 -16.22 -11.73 7.42
N ASP A 111 -15.71 -10.69 8.10
CA ASP A 111 -16.04 -9.31 7.75
C ASP A 111 -15.71 -9.04 6.28
N ILE A 112 -16.49 -8.15 5.65
CA ILE A 112 -16.38 -7.78 4.23
C ILE A 112 -15.46 -6.60 4.01
N ASP A 113 -15.00 -5.98 5.08
CA ASP A 113 -13.83 -5.13 5.00
C ASP A 113 -12.56 -5.99 5.04
N PRO A 114 -11.60 -5.74 4.12
CA PRO A 114 -10.31 -6.39 4.16
C PRO A 114 -9.65 -6.13 5.52
N PRO A 115 -8.81 -7.06 6.00
CA PRO A 115 -8.25 -6.98 7.34
C PRO A 115 -7.45 -5.69 7.50
N GLN A 116 -7.85 -4.87 8.47
CA GLN A 116 -7.22 -3.58 8.70
C GLN A 116 -6.00 -3.69 9.62
N PRO A 117 -4.87 -3.06 9.26
CA PRO A 117 -3.73 -2.94 10.15
C PRO A 117 -4.11 -2.19 11.43
N ARG A 118 -3.87 -2.79 12.60
CA ARG A 118 -3.91 -2.14 13.93
C ARG A 118 -2.54 -1.60 14.33
N THR A 119 -1.49 -2.31 13.92
CA THR A 119 -0.10 -1.87 14.06
C THR A 119 0.65 -2.19 12.80
N ALA A 120 1.60 -1.32 12.45
CA ALA A 120 2.41 -1.49 11.26
C ALA A 120 3.82 -0.96 11.49
N VAL A 121 4.80 -1.56 10.80
CA VAL A 121 6.17 -1.07 10.75
C VAL A 121 6.70 -1.14 9.33
N VAL A 122 7.41 -0.09 8.92
CA VAL A 122 8.02 0.04 7.61
C VAL A 122 9.53 -0.12 7.73
N LEU A 123 10.04 -1.16 7.10
CA LEU A 123 11.42 -1.61 7.17
C LEU A 123 12.12 -1.38 5.84
N ALA A 124 13.37 -0.90 5.92
CA ALA A 124 14.24 -0.89 4.76
C ALA A 124 15.68 -1.12 5.18
N ARG A 125 16.41 -1.90 4.39
CA ARG A 125 17.85 -2.13 4.59
C ARG A 125 18.68 -0.96 4.05
N ILE A 126 18.73 0.11 4.82
CA ILE A 126 19.35 1.39 4.48
C ILE A 126 20.02 2.03 5.72
N PRO A 127 20.99 2.95 5.53
CA PRO A 127 21.52 3.72 6.65
C PRO A 127 20.45 4.58 7.31
N GLU A 128 20.50 4.64 8.64
CA GLU A 128 19.57 5.39 9.50
C GLU A 128 19.40 6.86 9.06
N LYS A 129 20.47 7.54 8.65
CA LYS A 129 20.41 8.92 8.13
C LYS A 129 19.43 9.09 6.96
N ARG A 130 19.35 8.10 6.06
CA ARG A 130 18.42 8.12 4.93
C ARG A 130 17.00 7.78 5.37
N MET A 131 16.85 6.85 6.31
CA MET A 131 15.54 6.52 6.88
C MET A 131 14.98 7.71 7.68
N ARG A 132 15.81 8.41 8.45
CA ARG A 132 15.46 9.64 9.16
C ARG A 132 14.94 10.70 8.21
N ALA A 133 15.61 10.93 7.07
CA ALA A 133 15.15 11.90 6.08
C ALA A 133 13.77 11.53 5.52
N ALA A 134 13.53 10.24 5.22
CA ALA A 134 12.22 9.76 4.80
C ALA A 134 11.16 9.93 5.92
N GLY A 135 11.50 9.57 7.17
CA GLY A 135 10.62 9.74 8.32
C GLY A 135 10.25 11.21 8.58
N SER A 136 11.20 12.13 8.45
CA SER A 136 10.94 13.57 8.56
C SER A 136 10.02 14.10 7.46
N LEU A 137 10.07 13.53 6.25
CA LEU A 137 9.14 13.87 5.17
C LEU A 137 7.74 13.35 5.50
N VAL A 138 7.62 12.09 5.88
CA VAL A 138 6.35 11.47 6.30
C VAL A 138 5.71 12.26 7.44
N THR A 139 6.48 12.60 8.48
CA THR A 139 5.99 13.39 9.63
C THR A 139 5.48 14.77 9.21
N ALA A 140 6.01 15.32 8.12
CA ALA A 140 5.55 16.61 7.59
C ALA A 140 4.30 16.49 6.70
N THR A 141 4.01 15.32 6.12
CA THR A 141 2.98 15.18 5.07
C THR A 141 1.80 14.30 5.46
N LEU A 142 2.01 13.30 6.32
CA LEU A 142 1.03 12.25 6.59
C LEU A 142 0.79 12.10 8.09
N VAL A 143 1.77 11.60 8.82
CA VAL A 143 1.61 11.16 10.21
C VAL A 143 2.93 11.23 10.97
N PRO A 144 2.96 11.58 12.26
CA PRO A 144 4.18 11.47 13.04
C PRO A 144 4.65 10.01 13.11
N VAL A 145 5.97 9.81 12.98
CA VAL A 145 6.58 8.48 13.00
C VAL A 145 7.72 8.41 14.00
N GLU A 146 7.98 7.21 14.49
CA GLU A 146 9.14 6.84 15.28
C GLU A 146 10.14 6.10 14.40
N LEU A 147 11.40 6.49 14.49
CA LEU A 147 12.54 5.86 13.82
C LEU A 147 13.29 4.98 14.82
N SER A 148 13.70 3.80 14.36
CA SER A 148 14.62 2.94 15.07
C SER A 148 15.69 2.40 14.12
N ALA A 149 16.95 2.50 14.52
CA ALA A 149 18.02 1.77 13.87
C ALA A 149 18.02 0.33 14.38
N LEU A 150 18.10 -0.62 13.45
CA LEU A 150 18.21 -2.04 13.77
C LEU A 150 19.58 -2.54 13.31
N ASP A 151 19.94 -3.73 13.75
CA ASP A 151 21.17 -4.39 13.32
C ASP A 151 21.18 -4.73 11.82
N ASP A 152 22.34 -5.13 11.31
CA ASP A 152 22.54 -5.57 9.92
C ASP A 152 22.15 -4.55 8.83
N GLY A 153 22.12 -3.27 9.20
CA GLY A 153 21.81 -2.15 8.31
C GLY A 153 20.31 -2.00 8.03
N TRP A 154 19.45 -2.57 8.86
CA TRP A 154 18.02 -2.33 8.83
C TRP A 154 17.66 -1.04 9.56
N SER A 155 16.64 -0.35 9.06
CA SER A 155 16.02 0.76 9.77
C SER A 155 14.52 0.59 9.68
N LEU A 156 13.84 1.03 10.73
CA LEU A 156 12.41 0.86 10.95
C LEU A 156 11.77 2.23 11.15
N LEU A 157 10.62 2.45 10.52
CA LEU A 157 9.70 3.54 10.80
C LEU A 157 8.37 2.96 11.28
N GLN A 158 7.84 3.51 12.36
CA GLN A 158 6.56 3.11 12.95
C GLN A 158 5.65 4.35 13.07
N PRO A 159 4.41 4.33 12.56
CA PRO A 159 3.47 5.42 12.81
C PRO A 159 3.11 5.48 14.29
N THR A 160 3.06 6.70 14.85
CA THR A 160 2.67 6.91 16.25
C THR A 160 1.16 6.89 16.44
N THR A 161 0.40 7.16 15.38
CA THR A 161 -1.06 7.08 15.36
C THR A 161 -1.52 5.84 14.59
N ASP A 162 -2.80 5.81 14.20
CA ASP A 162 -3.42 4.66 13.57
C ASP A 162 -2.64 4.09 12.37
N ALA A 163 -2.69 2.77 12.23
CA ALA A 163 -1.98 2.02 11.20
C ALA A 163 -2.73 1.98 9.86
N GLU A 164 -3.95 2.53 9.79
CA GLU A 164 -4.71 2.69 8.53
C GLU A 164 -3.91 3.37 7.41
N THR A 165 -2.97 4.25 7.76
CA THR A 165 -2.11 4.96 6.79
C THR A 165 -0.80 4.23 6.45
N SER A 166 -0.67 2.95 6.82
CA SER A 166 0.59 2.20 6.70
C SER A 166 1.06 1.97 5.25
N ASP A 167 0.12 1.84 4.33
CA ASP A 167 0.43 1.63 2.91
C ASP A 167 0.95 2.92 2.27
N GLU A 168 0.29 4.04 2.59
CA GLU A 168 0.74 5.38 2.20
C GLU A 168 2.11 5.69 2.78
N LEU A 169 2.35 5.32 4.04
CA LEU A 169 3.65 5.40 4.68
C LEU A 169 4.72 4.63 3.88
N ALA A 170 4.46 3.36 3.52
CA ALA A 170 5.38 2.54 2.75
C ALA A 170 5.65 3.12 1.35
N ILE A 171 4.64 3.68 0.69
CA ILE A 171 4.73 4.37 -0.61
C ILE A 171 5.59 5.63 -0.51
N ILE A 172 5.35 6.49 0.50
CA ILE A 172 6.12 7.72 0.69
C ILE A 172 7.57 7.38 0.98
N VAL A 173 7.84 6.42 1.85
CA VAL A 173 9.20 5.95 2.16
C VAL A 173 9.85 5.37 0.91
N GLY A 174 9.18 4.47 0.19
CA GLY A 174 9.68 3.89 -1.06
C GLY A 174 10.05 4.94 -2.11
N THR A 175 9.23 5.99 -2.23
CA THR A 175 9.45 7.12 -3.15
C THR A 175 10.61 8.01 -2.69
N ALA A 176 10.64 8.36 -1.40
CA ALA A 176 11.69 9.16 -0.79
C ALA A 176 13.07 8.54 -0.98
N LEU A 177 13.19 7.22 -0.80
CA LEU A 177 14.43 6.47 -0.95
C LEU A 177 14.95 6.43 -2.41
N GLN A 178 14.08 6.60 -3.40
CA GLN A 178 14.45 6.62 -4.82
C GLN A 178 14.90 8.01 -5.29
N ALA A 179 14.30 9.07 -4.76
CA ALA A 179 14.68 10.45 -5.09
C ALA A 179 16.16 10.74 -4.77
N GLY A 180 16.77 10.02 -3.83
CA GLY A 180 18.18 10.14 -3.44
C GLY A 180 19.20 9.52 -4.41
N ASN A 181 18.79 9.19 -5.64
CA ASN A 181 19.53 8.48 -6.68
C ASN A 181 21.05 8.73 -6.72
N LEU A 182 21.82 7.64 -6.72
CA LEU A 182 22.86 7.28 -7.71
C LEU A 182 23.54 5.98 -7.22
N GLY A 183 22.88 4.83 -7.47
CA GLY A 183 23.46 3.51 -7.18
C GLY A 183 22.49 2.37 -6.85
N HIS A 184 21.35 2.67 -6.23
CA HIS A 184 20.50 1.63 -5.64
C HIS A 184 19.10 1.59 -6.25
N ARG A 185 19.00 1.45 -7.57
CA ARG A 185 17.72 1.44 -8.32
C ARG A 185 16.70 0.39 -7.87
N ARG A 186 17.10 -0.59 -7.04
CA ARG A 186 16.30 -1.73 -6.59
C ARG A 186 16.00 -1.77 -5.08
N ARG A 187 16.05 -0.64 -4.36
CA ARG A 187 15.69 -0.63 -2.94
C ARG A 187 14.19 -0.88 -2.78
N ARG A 188 13.86 -1.99 -2.13
CA ARG A 188 12.52 -2.38 -1.71
C ARG A 188 12.30 -1.98 -0.25
N VAL A 189 11.05 -1.74 0.08
CA VAL A 189 10.57 -1.46 1.43
C VAL A 189 9.67 -2.63 1.82
N LEU A 190 9.82 -3.10 3.05
CA LEU A 190 8.99 -4.15 3.63
C LEU A 190 8.05 -3.50 4.64
N LEU A 191 6.76 -3.65 4.46
CA LEU A 191 5.75 -3.31 5.44
C LEU A 191 5.34 -4.60 6.17
N LEU A 192 5.39 -4.60 7.50
CA LEU A 192 4.84 -5.66 8.34
C LEU A 192 3.69 -5.07 9.14
N TRP A 193 2.62 -5.83 9.32
CA TRP A 193 1.46 -5.36 10.08
C TRP A 193 0.75 -6.48 10.86
N ARG A 194 0.11 -6.09 11.97
CA ARG A 194 -0.83 -6.92 12.74
C ARG A 194 -2.21 -6.30 12.65
N GLY A 195 -3.21 -7.13 12.41
CA GLY A 195 -4.62 -6.75 12.43
C GLY A 195 -5.31 -7.22 13.71
N GLU A 196 -6.62 -7.41 13.62
CA GLU A 196 -7.41 -8.00 14.71
C GLU A 196 -7.19 -9.51 14.86
N GLY A 197 -7.33 -9.99 16.09
CA GLY A 197 -7.14 -11.40 16.43
C GLY A 197 -5.70 -11.86 16.15
N ALA A 198 -5.57 -12.94 15.39
CA ALA A 198 -4.29 -13.48 14.95
C ALA A 198 -3.86 -12.98 13.55
N THR A 199 -4.65 -12.11 12.92
CA THR A 199 -4.42 -11.67 11.54
C THR A 199 -3.11 -10.89 11.44
N SER A 200 -2.32 -11.22 10.43
CA SER A 200 -1.08 -10.50 10.16
C SER A 200 -0.73 -10.53 8.68
N GLY A 201 0.10 -9.60 8.25
CA GLY A 201 0.51 -9.56 6.86
C GLY A 201 1.81 -8.83 6.63
N ALA A 202 2.30 -9.00 5.41
CA ALA A 202 3.51 -8.37 4.94
C ALA A 202 3.34 -7.93 3.49
N MET A 203 3.89 -6.76 3.16
CA MET A 203 3.85 -6.21 1.82
C MET A 203 5.23 -5.71 1.40
N VAL A 204 5.52 -5.85 0.11
CA VAL A 204 6.77 -5.39 -0.49
C VAL A 204 6.48 -4.27 -1.46
N PHE A 205 7.11 -3.12 -1.24
CA PHE A 205 6.96 -1.95 -2.09
C PHE A 205 8.26 -1.62 -2.82
N HIS A 206 8.12 -1.15 -4.05
CA HIS A 206 9.16 -0.45 -4.79
C HIS A 206 8.59 0.87 -5.30
N ARG A 207 9.15 1.98 -4.80
CA ARG A 207 8.61 3.33 -5.06
C ARG A 207 7.18 3.42 -4.51
N SER A 208 6.23 3.81 -5.35
CA SER A 208 4.80 3.82 -5.09
C SER A 208 4.07 2.55 -5.51
N ARG A 209 4.79 1.52 -6.00
CA ARG A 209 4.16 0.29 -6.47
C ARG A 209 4.31 -0.83 -5.44
N MET A 210 3.19 -1.43 -5.05
CA MET A 210 3.17 -2.71 -4.35
C MET A 210 3.58 -3.81 -5.33
N LEU A 211 4.59 -4.60 -4.96
CA LEU A 211 5.13 -5.70 -5.77
C LEU A 211 4.61 -7.06 -5.30
N ALA A 212 4.43 -7.22 -4.00
CA ALA A 212 3.92 -8.46 -3.40
C ALA A 212 3.18 -8.13 -2.10
N SER A 213 2.16 -8.93 -1.79
CA SER A 213 1.40 -8.88 -0.54
C SER A 213 1.13 -10.31 -0.09
N MET A 214 1.17 -10.53 1.23
CA MET A 214 0.77 -11.77 1.85
C MET A 214 0.02 -11.47 3.15
N VAL A 215 -1.05 -12.22 3.39
CA VAL A 215 -1.85 -12.15 4.60
C VAL A 215 -2.00 -13.56 5.16
N TRP A 216 -1.82 -13.72 6.47
CA TRP A 216 -1.97 -14.98 7.18
C TRP A 216 -3.03 -14.87 8.27
N SER A 217 -3.57 -16.03 8.65
CA SER A 217 -4.57 -16.16 9.71
C SER A 217 -5.74 -15.19 9.52
N SER A 218 -6.05 -14.94 8.25
CA SER A 218 -7.18 -14.13 7.83
C SER A 218 -8.17 -15.03 7.14
N SER A 219 -9.44 -14.76 7.40
CA SER A 219 -10.55 -15.28 6.63
C SER A 219 -10.72 -14.59 5.27
N TRP A 220 -9.74 -13.77 4.85
CA TRP A 220 -9.68 -13.21 3.51
C TRP A 220 -8.77 -14.03 2.62
N THR A 221 -9.28 -14.38 1.45
CA THR A 221 -8.48 -14.99 0.40
C THR A 221 -8.49 -14.09 -0.82
N GLU A 222 -7.38 -13.99 -1.52
CA GLU A 222 -7.36 -13.32 -2.83
C GLU A 222 -7.33 -14.41 -3.92
N PRO A 223 -8.45 -14.65 -4.64
CA PRO A 223 -8.49 -15.72 -5.63
C PRO A 223 -7.40 -15.57 -6.69
N ALA A 224 -7.08 -14.33 -7.09
CA ALA A 224 -6.00 -14.03 -8.02
C ALA A 224 -4.60 -14.39 -7.50
N LEU A 225 -4.39 -14.46 -6.18
CA LEU A 225 -3.11 -14.83 -5.55
C LEU A 225 -3.06 -16.30 -5.09
N SER A 226 -4.11 -17.08 -5.33
CA SER A 226 -4.20 -18.48 -4.89
C SER A 226 -3.40 -19.46 -5.77
N GLY A 227 -3.03 -19.06 -6.98
CA GLY A 227 -2.23 -19.87 -7.91
C GLY A 227 -0.78 -20.08 -7.43
N TRP A 228 -0.23 -21.28 -7.68
CA TRP A 228 1.13 -21.62 -7.26
C TRP A 228 2.19 -20.76 -7.96
N GLU A 229 1.96 -20.40 -9.23
CA GLU A 229 2.84 -19.51 -9.99
C GLU A 229 2.92 -18.13 -9.33
N VAL A 230 1.79 -17.59 -8.89
CA VAL A 230 1.72 -16.28 -8.23
C VAL A 230 2.38 -16.31 -6.85
N ARG A 231 2.17 -17.38 -6.07
CA ARG A 231 2.86 -17.58 -4.78
C ARG A 231 4.37 -17.71 -4.95
N ASP A 232 4.84 -18.30 -6.04
CA ASP A 232 6.27 -18.37 -6.35
C ASP A 232 6.84 -16.99 -6.75
N GLU A 233 6.09 -16.18 -7.52
CA GLU A 233 6.47 -14.78 -7.81
C GLU A 233 6.54 -13.91 -6.54
N ILE A 234 5.56 -14.05 -5.64
CA ILE A 234 5.57 -13.42 -4.31
C ILE A 234 6.82 -13.83 -3.54
N THR A 235 7.13 -15.14 -3.50
CA THR A 235 8.33 -15.68 -2.87
C THR A 235 9.59 -14.99 -3.39
N GLU A 236 9.72 -14.86 -4.70
CA GLU A 236 10.88 -14.21 -5.31
C GLU A 236 11.01 -12.74 -4.91
N GLU A 237 9.90 -11.99 -4.88
CA GLU A 237 9.94 -10.57 -4.51
C GLU A 237 10.36 -10.34 -3.05
N PHE A 238 9.91 -11.20 -2.13
CA PHE A 238 10.38 -11.18 -0.74
C PHE A 238 11.85 -11.60 -0.63
N ALA A 239 12.28 -12.65 -1.33
CA ALA A 239 13.68 -13.09 -1.30
C ALA A 239 14.66 -11.99 -1.78
N ARG A 240 14.21 -11.09 -2.67
CA ARG A 240 15.01 -9.95 -3.14
C ARG A 240 15.24 -8.87 -2.07
N LEU A 241 14.57 -8.92 -0.91
CA LEU A 241 14.85 -8.03 0.23
C LEU A 241 16.20 -8.32 0.88
N SER A 242 16.62 -9.59 0.93
CA SER A 242 17.84 -10.03 1.61
C SER A 242 19.14 -9.70 0.86
N ARG A 243 19.03 -9.25 -0.40
CA ARG A 243 20.10 -8.82 -1.33
C ARG A 243 21.29 -9.79 -1.46
N ASP A 244 22.22 -9.70 -0.51
CA ASP A 244 23.54 -10.34 -0.55
C ASP A 244 23.61 -11.57 0.36
N ARG A 245 22.55 -11.84 1.14
CA ARG A 245 22.45 -13.04 1.97
C ARG A 245 21.64 -14.12 1.25
N PRO A 246 22.10 -15.39 1.28
CA PRO A 246 21.28 -16.49 0.80
C PRO A 246 20.02 -16.58 1.64
N VAL A 247 18.86 -16.65 0.97
CA VAL A 247 17.56 -16.86 1.59
C VAL A 247 17.21 -18.33 1.43
N ASP A 248 16.68 -18.95 2.48
CA ASP A 248 16.08 -20.27 2.38
C ASP A 248 14.75 -20.16 1.60
N SER A 249 14.83 -20.24 0.27
CA SER A 249 13.68 -20.15 -0.61
C SER A 249 12.69 -21.30 -0.39
N ALA A 250 13.13 -22.45 0.10
CA ALA A 250 12.23 -23.57 0.38
C ALA A 250 11.35 -23.25 1.59
N ARG A 251 11.95 -22.71 2.67
CA ARG A 251 11.22 -22.25 3.85
C ARG A 251 10.31 -21.07 3.54
N LEU A 252 10.74 -20.13 2.70
CA LEU A 252 9.90 -19.00 2.27
C LEU A 252 8.70 -19.45 1.42
N ARG A 253 8.90 -20.38 0.47
CA ARG A 253 7.79 -20.98 -0.29
C ARG A 253 6.83 -21.73 0.62
N ALA A 254 7.35 -22.50 1.58
CA ALA A 254 6.50 -23.21 2.53
C ALA A 254 5.63 -22.23 3.34
N LEU A 255 6.20 -21.10 3.78
CA LEU A 255 5.49 -20.06 4.51
C LEU A 255 4.38 -19.38 3.69
N PHE A 256 4.62 -19.11 2.40
CA PHE A 256 3.64 -18.46 1.53
C PHE A 256 2.62 -19.42 0.91
N ARG A 257 2.87 -20.74 0.98
CA ARG A 257 1.93 -21.75 0.52
C ARG A 257 0.99 -22.26 1.61
N SER A 258 1.29 -21.98 2.87
CA SER A 258 0.46 -22.39 4.00
C SER A 258 -0.47 -21.25 4.41
N ASP A 259 -1.77 -21.51 4.42
CA ASP A 259 -2.76 -20.56 4.93
C ASP A 259 -2.81 -20.60 6.46
N ASP A 260 -2.52 -21.77 7.05
CA ASP A 260 -2.32 -21.96 8.49
C ASP A 260 -0.85 -22.31 8.77
N VAL A 261 -0.15 -21.41 9.46
CA VAL A 261 1.28 -21.55 9.77
C VAL A 261 1.42 -21.86 11.26
N PRO A 262 2.11 -22.94 11.66
CA PRO A 262 2.34 -23.22 13.07
C PRO A 262 3.17 -22.10 13.73
N GLY A 263 2.56 -21.39 14.67
CA GLY A 263 3.20 -20.29 15.39
C GLY A 263 3.01 -18.93 14.69
N ASP A 264 3.95 -18.00 14.90
CA ASP A 264 3.85 -16.66 14.31
C ASP A 264 4.50 -16.60 12.90
N PRO A 265 3.70 -16.38 11.84
CA PRO A 265 4.22 -16.31 10.47
C PRO A 265 5.17 -15.13 10.26
N LEU A 266 4.95 -14.00 10.94
CA LEU A 266 5.82 -12.82 10.80
C LEU A 266 7.19 -13.07 11.42
N THR A 267 7.24 -13.74 12.58
CA THR A 267 8.52 -14.16 13.18
C THR A 267 9.29 -15.08 12.24
N THR A 268 8.61 -16.04 11.60
CA THR A 268 9.25 -16.93 10.61
C THR A 268 9.73 -16.17 9.38
N LEU A 269 8.95 -15.22 8.87
CA LEU A 269 9.32 -14.37 7.74
C LEU A 269 10.57 -13.54 8.05
N VAL A 270 10.58 -12.85 9.19
CA VAL A 270 11.69 -11.99 9.65
C VAL A 270 12.97 -12.80 9.80
N ASP A 271 12.90 -13.99 10.39
CA ASP A 271 14.02 -14.94 10.50
C ASP A 271 14.58 -15.33 9.12
N VAL A 272 13.71 -15.76 8.19
CA VAL A 272 14.11 -16.19 6.83
C VAL A 272 14.71 -15.04 6.02
N LEU A 273 14.19 -13.82 6.16
CA LEU A 273 14.70 -12.65 5.45
C LEU A 273 15.98 -12.07 6.07
N GLY A 274 16.34 -12.49 7.29
CA GLY A 274 17.43 -11.90 8.06
C GLY A 274 17.11 -10.47 8.49
N VAL A 275 15.85 -10.19 8.82
CA VAL A 275 15.42 -8.96 9.51
C VAL A 275 15.64 -9.18 11.01
N PRO A 276 16.14 -8.19 11.76
CA PRO A 276 16.34 -8.33 13.21
C PRO A 276 15.00 -8.53 13.95
N PRO A 277 14.92 -9.44 14.95
CA PRO A 277 13.68 -9.74 15.69
C PRO A 277 13.11 -8.54 16.43
N GLU A 278 13.92 -7.51 16.69
CA GLU A 278 13.51 -6.21 17.23
C GLU A 278 12.43 -5.53 16.37
N ALA A 279 12.33 -5.87 15.08
CA ALA A 279 11.25 -5.41 14.22
C ALA A 279 9.87 -5.93 14.67
N ILE A 280 9.80 -7.21 15.07
CA ILE A 280 8.58 -7.80 15.64
C ILE A 280 8.32 -7.20 17.02
N ALA A 281 9.36 -7.04 17.84
CA ALA A 281 9.23 -6.40 19.15
C ALA A 281 8.67 -4.96 19.05
N ALA A 282 9.07 -4.19 18.03
CA ALA A 282 8.57 -2.86 17.74
C ALA A 282 7.11 -2.89 17.24
N LEU A 283 6.79 -3.81 16.33
CA LEU A 283 5.44 -4.03 15.81
C LEU A 283 4.45 -4.37 16.94
N ASP A 284 4.83 -5.31 17.80
CA ASP A 284 4.04 -5.77 18.94
C ASP A 284 4.14 -4.80 20.16
N ARG A 285 4.89 -3.69 20.03
CA ARG A 285 5.09 -2.66 21.07
C ARG A 285 5.56 -3.22 22.42
N THR A 286 6.41 -4.24 22.39
CA THR A 286 6.94 -4.91 23.58
C THR A 286 8.05 -4.09 24.27
N PRO A 287 8.35 -4.35 25.56
CA PRO A 287 9.44 -3.66 26.27
C PRO A 287 10.84 -3.88 25.68
N SER A 288 11.03 -4.95 24.90
CA SER A 288 12.26 -5.24 24.16
C SER A 288 12.40 -4.46 22.85
N ALA A 289 11.42 -3.60 22.53
CA ALA A 289 11.49 -2.76 21.34
C ALA A 289 12.75 -1.85 21.37
N PRO A 290 13.35 -1.58 20.20
CA PRO A 290 14.53 -0.74 20.09
C PRO A 290 14.23 0.71 20.50
N ALA A 291 15.28 1.45 20.86
CA ALA A 291 15.17 2.86 21.18
C ALA A 291 14.59 3.65 20.00
N ARG A 292 13.71 4.59 20.30
CA ARG A 292 12.93 5.34 19.32
C ARG A 292 13.32 6.81 19.30
N GLU A 293 13.49 7.34 18.10
CA GLU A 293 13.67 8.77 17.86
C GLU A 293 12.50 9.26 17.01
N THR A 294 11.84 10.35 17.42
CA THR A 294 10.83 11.01 16.57
C THR A 294 11.54 12.00 15.65
N PRO A 295 11.61 11.76 14.33
CA PRO A 295 12.24 12.68 13.41
C PRO A 295 11.45 14.00 13.38
N ALA A 296 12.14 15.13 13.52
CA ALA A 296 11.48 16.42 13.39
C ALA A 296 10.90 16.60 11.97
N PRO A 297 9.70 17.21 11.82
CA PRO A 297 9.15 17.51 10.51
C PRO A 297 10.09 18.43 9.73
N VAL A 298 10.26 18.17 8.44
CA VAL A 298 11.05 19.02 7.55
C VAL A 298 10.19 19.50 6.39
N GLY A 299 10.27 20.78 6.06
CA GLY A 299 9.68 21.28 4.82
C GLY A 299 10.29 20.57 3.62
N PHE A 300 9.48 20.31 2.59
CA PHE A 300 9.89 19.60 1.36
C PHE A 300 11.22 20.12 0.78
N TRP A 301 11.40 21.44 0.73
CA TRP A 301 12.63 22.07 0.24
C TRP A 301 13.85 21.73 1.08
N ARG A 302 13.70 21.70 2.41
CA ARG A 302 14.77 21.31 3.33
C ARG A 302 15.11 19.83 3.20
N TYR A 303 14.11 18.98 3.01
CA TYR A 303 14.29 17.56 2.69
C TYR A 303 15.07 17.36 1.39
N LEU A 304 14.61 17.99 0.30
CA LEU A 304 15.26 17.92 -1.00
C LEU A 304 16.71 18.43 -0.91
N TRP A 305 16.94 19.52 -0.17
CA TRP A 305 18.28 20.07 0.06
C TRP A 305 19.17 19.12 0.87
N ALA A 306 18.64 18.48 1.91
CA ALA A 306 19.36 17.49 2.71
C ALA A 306 19.69 16.22 1.91
N LEU A 307 18.78 15.77 1.04
CA LEU A 307 18.99 14.64 0.14
C LEU A 307 20.05 14.97 -0.93
N LEU A 308 19.99 16.19 -1.47
CA LEU A 308 20.95 16.72 -2.44
C LEU A 308 22.33 17.02 -1.85
N ASN A 309 22.48 17.19 -0.55
CA ASN A 309 23.79 17.48 0.07
C ASN A 309 24.32 16.33 0.95
N GLY A 310 23.44 15.45 1.42
CA GLY A 310 23.71 14.45 2.45
C GLY A 310 23.82 13.01 1.95
N ALA A 311 23.63 12.73 0.65
CA ALA A 311 23.92 11.40 0.13
C ALA A 311 25.43 11.17 0.20
N ASP A 312 25.86 10.37 1.16
CA ASP A 312 27.22 9.84 1.23
C ASP A 312 27.51 9.18 -0.12
N SER A 313 28.34 9.83 -0.91
CA SER A 313 28.80 9.36 -2.21
C SER A 313 29.88 8.31 -1.96
N SER A 314 29.50 7.17 -1.38
CA SER A 314 30.34 5.97 -1.37
C SER A 314 30.47 5.36 -2.76
N GLU A 315 29.56 5.71 -3.69
CA GLU A 315 29.72 5.40 -5.10
C GLU A 315 30.49 6.54 -5.80
N ARG A 316 31.71 6.21 -6.23
CA ARG A 316 32.56 7.07 -7.06
C ARG A 316 31.90 7.20 -8.44
N ILE A 317 31.06 8.22 -8.62
CA ILE A 317 30.64 8.62 -9.95
C ILE A 317 31.90 9.00 -10.71
N PRO A 318 32.19 8.40 -11.88
CA PRO A 318 33.34 8.80 -12.67
C PRO A 318 33.30 10.30 -12.90
N ARG A 319 34.41 10.97 -12.63
CA ARG A 319 34.51 12.44 -12.69
C ARG A 319 33.96 13.04 -13.99
N SER A 320 34.19 12.38 -15.12
CA SER A 320 33.66 12.78 -16.43
C SER A 320 32.13 12.76 -16.49
N TRP A 321 31.48 11.78 -15.86
CA TRP A 321 30.03 11.70 -15.75
C TRP A 321 29.48 12.75 -14.81
N ALA A 322 30.12 12.99 -13.66
CA ALA A 322 29.72 14.05 -12.74
C ALA A 322 29.80 15.44 -13.41
N ILE A 323 30.88 15.72 -14.15
CA ILE A 323 31.03 16.97 -14.90
C ILE A 323 30.01 17.05 -16.04
N GLY A 324 29.80 15.95 -16.78
CA GLY A 324 28.84 15.89 -17.88
C GLY A 324 27.40 16.15 -17.43
N PHE A 325 26.95 15.51 -16.35
CA PHE A 325 25.63 15.77 -15.76
C PHE A 325 25.53 17.16 -15.15
N GLY A 326 26.60 17.67 -14.53
CA GLY A 326 26.65 19.06 -14.04
C GLY A 326 26.49 20.08 -15.17
N ALA A 327 27.18 19.87 -16.29
CA ALA A 327 27.07 20.73 -17.48
C ALA A 327 25.68 20.64 -18.13
N LEU A 328 25.12 19.43 -18.26
CA LEU A 328 23.77 19.24 -18.79
C LEU A 328 22.72 19.93 -17.90
N ALA A 329 22.79 19.73 -16.57
CA ALA A 329 21.90 20.41 -15.63
C ALA A 329 22.04 21.93 -15.70
N LEU A 330 23.26 22.46 -15.91
CA LEU A 330 23.49 23.89 -16.10
C LEU A 330 22.85 24.43 -17.38
N VAL A 331 22.95 23.70 -18.50
CA VAL A 331 22.30 24.07 -19.77
C VAL A 331 20.78 24.11 -19.58
N VAL A 332 20.20 23.07 -18.99
CA VAL A 332 18.76 23.01 -18.69
C VAL A 332 18.34 24.14 -17.74
N THR A 333 19.17 24.46 -16.73
CA THR A 333 18.96 25.62 -15.85
C THR A 333 18.91 26.91 -16.67
N GLY A 334 19.81 27.09 -17.64
CA GLY A 334 19.83 28.25 -18.51
C GLY A 334 18.53 28.40 -19.32
N VAL A 335 18.03 27.29 -19.87
CA VAL A 335 16.73 27.27 -20.59
C VAL A 335 15.59 27.68 -19.65
N PHE A 336 15.50 27.08 -18.46
CA PHE A 336 14.45 27.44 -17.50
C PHE A 336 14.59 28.88 -16.98
N ALA A 337 15.80 29.39 -16.82
CA ALA A 337 16.03 30.79 -16.44
C ALA A 337 15.57 31.77 -17.53
N VAL A 338 15.78 31.44 -18.80
CA VAL A 338 15.26 32.22 -19.93
C VAL A 338 13.74 32.18 -19.96
N MET A 339 13.13 31.00 -19.82
CA MET A 339 11.67 30.87 -19.76
C MET A 339 11.06 31.59 -18.55
N LEU A 340 11.74 31.56 -17.39
CA LEU A 340 11.37 32.31 -16.20
C LEU A 340 11.43 33.82 -16.46
N ALA A 341 12.52 34.31 -17.08
CA ALA A 341 12.66 35.73 -17.42
C ALA A 341 11.56 36.18 -18.39
N LEU A 342 11.21 35.35 -19.37
CA LEU A 342 10.09 35.60 -20.28
C LEU A 342 8.75 35.64 -19.52
N GLY A 343 8.48 34.66 -18.65
CA GLY A 343 7.26 34.64 -17.83
C GLY A 343 7.13 35.85 -16.91
N ILE A 344 8.23 36.27 -16.25
CA ILE A 344 8.27 37.51 -15.46
C ILE A 344 7.98 38.73 -16.34
N ALA A 345 8.53 38.79 -17.56
CA ALA A 345 8.27 39.89 -18.49
C ALA A 345 6.79 39.91 -18.92
N VAL A 346 6.20 38.78 -19.29
CA VAL A 346 4.77 38.65 -19.63
C VAL A 346 3.88 39.15 -18.49
N LEU A 347 4.16 38.74 -17.24
CA LEU A 347 3.41 39.18 -16.06
C LEU A 347 3.61 40.67 -15.77
N ALA A 348 4.83 41.20 -15.93
CA ALA A 348 5.14 42.60 -15.67
C ALA A 348 4.52 43.55 -16.71
N THR A 349 4.36 43.07 -17.95
CA THR A 349 3.83 43.86 -19.07
C THR A 349 2.37 43.51 -19.40
N ASP A 350 1.73 42.68 -18.59
CA ASP A 350 0.36 42.18 -18.77
C ASP A 350 0.11 41.61 -20.19
N GLY A 351 0.96 40.69 -20.63
CA GLY A 351 0.83 40.01 -21.93
C GLY A 351 1.42 40.75 -23.13
N THR A 352 1.69 42.05 -23.01
CA THR A 352 2.12 42.87 -24.17
C THR A 352 3.47 42.47 -24.78
N VAL A 353 4.37 41.82 -24.04
CA VAL A 353 5.69 41.40 -24.56
C VAL A 353 5.60 40.24 -25.58
N VAL A 354 4.47 39.52 -25.60
CA VAL A 354 4.18 38.39 -26.50
C VAL A 354 2.93 38.63 -27.35
N ASP A 355 2.46 39.87 -27.41
CA ASP A 355 1.24 40.29 -28.12
C ASP A 355 -0.05 39.58 -27.65
N GLU A 356 -0.11 39.18 -26.36
CA GLU A 356 -1.29 38.56 -25.75
C GLU A 356 -2.18 39.60 -25.03
N HIS A 357 -3.48 39.35 -24.99
CA HIS A 357 -4.45 40.19 -24.28
C HIS A 357 -4.47 39.86 -22.79
N GLY A 358 -3.52 40.44 -22.05
CA GLY A 358 -3.45 40.31 -20.60
C GLY A 358 -2.70 39.05 -20.14
N SER A 359 -2.23 39.09 -18.90
CA SER A 359 -1.62 37.93 -18.25
C SER A 359 -2.70 36.95 -17.74
N THR A 360 -2.56 35.69 -18.10
CA THR A 360 -3.48 34.62 -17.70
C THR A 360 -3.04 33.96 -16.38
N ILE A 361 -3.92 33.11 -15.82
CA ILE A 361 -3.56 32.24 -14.68
C ILE A 361 -2.48 31.24 -15.09
N GLU A 362 -2.53 30.76 -16.34
CA GLU A 362 -1.55 29.82 -16.88
C GLU A 362 -0.14 30.41 -16.87
N ASP A 363 0.02 31.71 -17.20
CA ASP A 363 1.30 32.42 -17.16
C ASP A 363 1.89 32.47 -15.75
N ARG A 364 1.03 32.65 -14.73
CA ARG A 364 1.45 32.68 -13.33
C ARG A 364 1.92 31.30 -12.88
N VAL A 365 1.19 30.25 -13.24
CA VAL A 365 1.56 28.87 -12.92
C VAL A 365 2.85 28.47 -13.65
N ALA A 366 2.95 28.75 -14.94
CA ALA A 366 4.13 28.47 -15.75
C ALA A 366 5.37 29.20 -15.20
N THR A 367 5.24 30.48 -14.85
CA THR A 367 6.32 31.26 -14.24
C THR A 367 6.77 30.66 -12.91
N ALA A 368 5.83 30.24 -12.05
CA ALA A 368 6.14 29.59 -10.78
C ALA A 368 6.86 28.23 -10.99
N VAL A 369 6.41 27.43 -11.96
CA VAL A 369 7.04 26.16 -12.34
C VAL A 369 8.47 26.39 -12.85
N PHE A 370 8.69 27.36 -13.73
CA PHE A 370 10.03 27.68 -14.23
C PHE A 370 10.95 28.22 -13.14
N ALA A 371 10.45 28.99 -12.18
CA ALA A 371 11.21 29.46 -11.03
C ALA A 371 11.72 28.28 -10.19
N VAL A 372 10.81 27.36 -9.86
CA VAL A 372 11.12 26.12 -9.13
C VAL A 372 12.10 25.25 -9.90
N ALA A 373 11.85 25.02 -11.20
CA ALA A 373 12.70 24.17 -12.04
C ALA A 373 14.12 24.74 -12.17
N THR A 374 14.25 26.07 -12.34
CA THR A 374 15.54 26.78 -12.37
C THR A 374 16.32 26.56 -11.08
N LEU A 375 15.67 26.76 -9.92
CA LEU A 375 16.31 26.58 -8.62
C LEU A 375 16.81 25.14 -8.40
N VAL A 376 15.96 24.16 -8.70
CA VAL A 376 16.29 22.73 -8.55
C VAL A 376 17.46 22.34 -9.45
N HIS A 377 17.44 22.72 -10.73
CA HIS A 377 18.50 22.36 -11.67
C HIS A 377 19.81 23.09 -11.37
N LEU A 378 19.75 24.35 -10.95
CA LEU A 378 20.93 25.09 -10.51
C LEU A 378 21.59 24.37 -9.33
N MET A 379 20.81 23.95 -8.34
CA MET A 379 21.33 23.20 -7.20
C MET A 379 21.93 21.85 -7.60
N MET A 380 21.29 21.11 -8.50
CA MET A 380 21.85 19.87 -9.03
C MET A 380 23.18 20.11 -9.74
N SER A 381 23.28 21.14 -10.58
CA SER A 381 24.52 21.48 -11.30
C SER A 381 25.67 21.75 -10.32
N ILE A 382 25.42 22.56 -9.27
CA ILE A 382 26.41 22.87 -8.23
C ILE A 382 26.87 21.60 -7.52
N ARG A 383 25.94 20.69 -7.17
CA ARG A 383 26.26 19.42 -6.52
C ARG A 383 27.18 18.56 -7.41
N PHE A 384 26.80 18.36 -8.67
CA PHE A 384 27.55 17.51 -9.60
C PHE A 384 28.96 18.06 -9.89
N PHE A 385 29.11 19.38 -10.01
CA PHE A 385 30.44 19.99 -10.11
C PHE A 385 31.27 19.85 -8.83
N ARG A 386 30.66 19.93 -7.64
CA ARG A 386 31.36 19.68 -6.36
C ARG A 386 31.83 18.23 -6.26
N LEU A 387 31.01 17.26 -6.68
CA LEU A 387 31.39 15.86 -6.72
C LEU A 387 32.56 15.62 -7.68
N GLY A 388 32.52 16.22 -8.89
CA GLY A 388 33.63 16.12 -9.85
C GLY A 388 34.94 16.83 -9.45
N ARG A 389 34.94 17.60 -8.34
CA ARG A 389 36.13 18.28 -7.79
C ARG A 389 36.76 17.56 -6.60
N ARG A 390 36.06 16.66 -5.92
CA ARG A 390 36.50 15.99 -4.67
C ARG A 390 37.57 14.90 -4.88
N ASP A 391 37.84 14.46 -6.11
CA ASP A 391 38.92 13.50 -6.42
C ASP A 391 40.31 14.18 -6.59
N ARG A 392 40.72 15.04 -5.65
CA ARG A 392 42.07 15.63 -5.62
C ARG A 392 42.78 15.34 -4.31
#